data_AF-A0AAW2F6Y8-F1
#
_entry.id   AF-A0AAW2F6Y8-F1
#
_cell.length_a   1.000
_cell.length_b   1.000
_cell.length_c   1.000
_cell.angle_alpha   90.00
_cell.angle_beta   90.00
_cell.angle_gamma   90.00
#
_symmetry.space_group_name_H-M   'P 1'
#
loop_
_entity.id
_entity.type
_entity.pdbx_description
1 polymer ?
#
loop_
_entity_poly.entity_id
_entity_poly.type
_entity_poly.pdbx_seq_one_letter_code
_entity_poly.pdbx_strand_id
1 'polypeptide(L)'
;MRVDTCILLLYLPLAIFGVAEKNESAFVATREWQTVKKGTPIPKGLHVRHNFATGVTEAKLMDETDEDDENGKQSNSNSLTLHPDKSVIENEEPDPLKIKKFPATLKFPIDELKARLKKLKQDEAEDEANMDDEEAHPKTEKRFKRFYETLKEELNALKVNVTSDSELLKRFFQKFQSYKDNVITGTLTNIDIEEVLDILNNLEYLLHQIDNAKIFSDMDGLTKIVSPCLNGTNNEIKSEALRLLGAAAQSNPKVQAKALENDFIQKVLHVLSTNSKIEVKSRCLFALSALIRQFPAAQKAWIDHGGLQLLGKILYDDQLLIQMKAMKLVNDLTIERRNLEEIYDPEQRQQKMREYAITDFELKLLGHDYCKLLSNLMIKCFEEKLTGRKFSIENNDFLEVVSDSMITISPICKTEFKNIKLMLLPVIDNLLHFYENPNIKLTVDETDVLKSLILLIERLKITIFEPSHDEL
;
A
#
# COMPACT_ATOMS: atom_id res chain seq x y z
N MET A 1 44.07 12.73 75.11
CA MET A 1 45.14 13.71 75.38
C MET A 1 45.25 14.63 74.17
N ARG A 2 44.96 15.94 74.39
CA ARG A 2 45.39 17.15 73.65
C ARG A 2 45.07 17.26 72.13
N VAL A 3 44.18 18.19 71.74
CA VAL A 3 44.43 19.62 71.33
C VAL A 3 44.77 19.66 69.82
N ASP A 4 44.29 20.54 68.93
CA ASP A 4 43.34 21.65 68.89
C ASP A 4 43.19 22.08 67.39
N THR A 5 42.09 22.77 67.08
CA THR A 5 41.89 23.93 66.15
C THR A 5 42.57 24.02 64.75
N CYS A 6 41.87 24.27 63.62
CA CYS A 6 41.00 25.37 63.14
C CYS A 6 41.71 26.49 62.32
N ILE A 7 41.01 26.96 61.26
CA ILE A 7 41.13 28.27 60.53
C ILE A 7 42.08 28.30 59.31
N LEU A 8 41.84 28.97 58.17
CA LEU A 8 40.71 29.52 57.37
C LEU A 8 41.37 30.37 56.23
N LEU A 9 40.86 30.33 54.98
CA LEU A 9 40.88 31.40 53.94
C LEU A 9 42.25 32.00 53.47
N LEU A 10 42.55 32.30 52.20
CA LEU A 10 41.84 32.94 51.08
C LEU A 10 42.71 32.80 49.80
N TYR A 11 42.09 32.74 48.61
CA TYR A 11 42.33 33.61 47.43
C TYR A 11 41.84 32.94 46.14
N LEU A 12 40.75 33.49 45.59
CA LEU A 12 40.23 33.36 44.22
C LEU A 12 40.93 34.42 43.33
N PRO A 13 41.06 34.25 42.00
CA PRO A 13 39.91 34.45 41.10
C PRO A 13 39.83 33.58 39.82
N LEU A 14 38.57 33.41 39.36
CA LEU A 14 38.04 33.28 37.99
C LEU A 14 38.79 32.49 36.90
N ALA A 15 38.21 31.36 36.49
CA ALA A 15 38.02 31.02 35.07
C ALA A 15 36.76 30.15 34.90
N ILE A 16 35.81 30.67 34.13
CA ILE A 16 34.59 29.99 33.68
C ILE A 16 35.00 28.97 32.62
N PHE A 17 34.69 27.68 32.80
CA PHE A 17 34.41 26.76 31.69
C PHE A 17 33.37 25.73 32.14
N GLY A 18 32.32 25.63 31.33
CA GLY A 18 31.08 24.92 31.63
C GLY A 18 31.26 23.44 31.97
N VAL A 19 30.61 23.04 33.05
CA VAL A 19 30.34 21.64 33.35
C VAL A 19 29.16 21.22 32.47
N ALA A 20 29.44 20.45 31.43
CA ALA A 20 28.44 19.61 30.80
C ALA A 20 28.23 18.39 31.71
N GLU A 21 27.19 18.41 32.54
CA GLU A 21 26.72 17.21 33.24
C GLU A 21 26.23 16.19 32.20
N LYS A 22 27.01 15.13 32.02
CA LYS A 22 26.52 13.86 31.47
C LYS A 22 25.46 13.32 32.42
N ASN A 23 24.20 13.34 32.00
CA ASN A 23 23.14 12.55 32.61
C ASN A 23 22.85 11.33 31.72
N GLU A 24 23.63 10.27 31.89
CA GLU A 24 23.23 8.90 31.55
C GLU A 24 22.51 8.31 32.78
N SER A 25 21.19 8.46 32.84
CA SER A 25 20.36 7.57 33.67
C SER A 25 19.29 6.98 32.78
N ALA A 26 19.42 5.68 32.49
CA ALA A 26 18.39 4.91 31.81
C ALA A 26 17.13 4.87 32.69
N PHE A 27 15.95 4.93 32.05
CA PHE A 27 14.67 4.84 32.75
C PHE A 27 14.50 3.43 33.36
N VAL A 28 14.38 3.35 34.69
CA VAL A 28 14.14 2.09 35.43
C VAL A 28 12.63 1.92 35.59
N ALA A 29 12.04 1.01 34.82
CA ALA A 29 10.59 0.81 34.82
C ALA A 29 10.08 0.11 36.09
N THR A 30 8.94 0.57 36.60
CA THR A 30 8.19 -0.07 37.68
C THR A 30 6.80 -0.53 37.23
N ARG A 31 6.09 -1.28 38.08
CA ARG A 31 4.69 -1.70 37.86
C ARG A 31 3.65 -0.59 38.08
N GLU A 32 4.07 0.64 38.31
CA GLU A 32 3.20 1.83 38.35
C GLU A 32 3.67 2.85 37.31
N TRP A 33 2.75 3.69 36.84
CA TRP A 33 3.02 4.72 35.83
C TRP A 33 4.02 5.75 36.34
N GLN A 34 5.12 5.94 35.62
CA GLN A 34 6.13 6.94 35.94
C GLN A 34 6.38 7.90 34.79
N THR A 35 6.50 9.19 35.10
CA THR A 35 6.80 10.23 34.13
C THR A 35 8.20 10.10 33.54
N VAL A 36 8.29 10.02 32.22
CA VAL A 36 9.55 9.96 31.48
C VAL A 36 10.04 11.38 31.17
N LYS A 37 11.29 11.69 31.53
CA LYS A 37 11.92 12.99 31.17
C LYS A 37 12.17 13.06 29.67
N LYS A 38 11.92 14.23 29.07
CA LYS A 38 12.17 14.48 27.64
C LYS A 38 13.66 14.26 27.33
N GLY A 39 13.96 13.33 26.43
CA GLY A 39 15.32 13.00 25.99
C GLY A 39 15.92 11.71 26.57
N THR A 40 15.22 11.01 27.48
CA THR A 40 15.69 9.71 27.99
C THR A 40 15.24 8.56 27.08
N PRO A 41 16.14 7.64 26.66
CA PRO A 41 15.76 6.47 25.88
C PRO A 41 14.92 5.50 26.74
N ILE A 42 13.78 5.05 26.19
CA ILE A 42 12.88 4.10 26.85
C ILE A 42 13.20 2.69 26.32
N PRO A 43 13.48 1.70 27.19
CA PRO A 43 13.68 0.30 26.78
C PRO A 43 12.44 -0.30 26.09
N LYS A 44 12.65 -1.23 25.14
CA LYS A 44 11.57 -1.96 24.46
C LYS A 44 10.80 -2.84 25.46
N GLY A 45 9.47 -2.91 25.35
CA GLY A 45 8.61 -3.76 26.21
C GLY A 45 7.91 -3.06 27.38
N LEU A 46 7.71 -1.73 27.29
CA LEU A 46 7.02 -0.93 28.31
C LEU A 46 5.70 -0.37 27.75
N HIS A 47 4.67 -0.29 28.58
CA HIS A 47 3.43 0.40 28.24
C HIS A 47 3.66 1.90 28.37
N VAL A 48 3.57 2.65 27.28
CA VAL A 48 3.84 4.10 27.22
C VAL A 48 2.58 4.84 26.83
N ARG A 49 2.19 5.86 27.60
CA ARG A 49 1.07 6.75 27.26
C ARG A 49 1.52 8.20 27.22
N HIS A 50 0.95 8.97 26.29
CA HIS A 50 1.24 10.40 26.13
C HIS A 50 -0.03 11.21 26.32
N ASN A 51 -0.01 12.15 27.27
CA ASN A 51 -1.11 13.07 27.47
C ASN A 51 -0.91 14.31 26.59
N PHE A 52 -1.72 14.45 25.54
CA PHE A 52 -1.61 15.54 24.57
C PHE A 52 -2.05 16.91 25.10
N ALA A 53 -2.79 16.96 26.21
CA ALA A 53 -3.19 18.22 26.85
C ALA A 53 -2.07 18.77 27.75
N THR A 54 -1.32 17.90 28.43
CA THR A 54 -0.27 18.29 29.38
C THR A 54 1.15 18.13 28.83
N GLY A 55 1.33 17.42 27.71
CA GLY A 55 2.62 17.16 27.07
C GLY A 55 3.53 16.20 27.84
N VAL A 56 2.97 15.43 28.77
CA VAL A 56 3.68 14.50 29.66
C VAL A 56 3.60 13.07 29.11
N THR A 57 4.73 12.37 29.09
CA THR A 57 4.83 10.95 28.72
C THR A 57 5.04 10.14 29.99
N GLU A 58 4.26 9.07 30.17
CA GLU A 58 4.39 8.13 31.30
C GLU A 58 4.65 6.72 30.77
N ALA A 59 5.40 5.90 31.50
CA ALA A 59 5.70 4.51 31.16
C ALA A 59 5.59 3.57 32.38
N LYS A 60 5.14 2.33 32.16
CA LYS A 60 5.00 1.24 33.14
C LYS A 60 5.47 -0.11 32.54
N LEU A 61 5.94 -1.04 33.37
CA LEU A 61 6.16 -2.45 33.01
C LEU A 61 4.84 -3.18 32.67
N MET A 62 4.82 -3.99 31.61
CA MET A 62 3.66 -4.82 31.24
C MET A 62 3.48 -5.98 32.25
N ASP A 63 2.24 -6.27 32.65
CA ASP A 63 1.88 -7.44 33.46
C ASP A 63 1.44 -8.59 32.52
N GLU A 64 1.81 -9.86 32.81
CA GLU A 64 1.58 -11.03 31.93
C GLU A 64 0.09 -11.40 31.72
N THR A 65 -0.84 -10.65 32.31
CA THR A 65 -2.28 -10.93 32.28
C THR A 65 -3.11 -9.92 31.48
N ASP A 66 -2.48 -8.92 30.86
CA ASP A 66 -3.18 -7.88 30.08
C ASP A 66 -3.20 -8.15 28.56
N GLU A 67 -2.95 -9.39 28.12
CA GLU A 67 -2.96 -9.76 26.69
C GLU A 67 -4.38 -9.85 26.07
N ASP A 68 -5.46 -9.75 26.87
CA ASP A 68 -6.81 -10.12 26.43
C ASP A 68 -7.74 -8.96 26.01
N ASP A 69 -7.30 -7.69 26.00
CA ASP A 69 -8.21 -6.56 25.74
C ASP A 69 -7.71 -5.50 24.73
N GLU A 70 -7.10 -5.90 23.60
CA GLU A 70 -7.06 -5.07 22.37
C GLU A 70 -7.12 -5.92 21.10
N ASN A 71 -8.30 -6.47 20.83
CA ASN A 71 -8.60 -7.09 19.54
C ASN A 71 -8.95 -5.99 18.51
N GLY A 72 -7.92 -5.47 17.83
CA GLY A 72 -8.04 -4.37 16.86
C GLY A 72 -6.96 -4.39 15.78
N LYS A 73 -6.98 -5.41 14.91
CA LYS A 73 -6.35 -5.46 13.56
C LYS A 73 -5.17 -4.49 13.33
N GLN A 74 -3.98 -4.89 13.75
CA GLN A 74 -2.72 -4.43 13.16
C GLN A 74 -1.89 -5.65 12.76
N SER A 75 -2.31 -6.30 11.68
CA SER A 75 -1.36 -7.06 10.87
C SER A 75 -0.41 -6.05 10.23
N ASN A 76 0.85 -6.05 10.65
CA ASN A 76 1.95 -5.46 9.91
C ASN A 76 2.19 -6.29 8.63
N SER A 77 1.23 -6.24 7.70
CA SER A 77 1.51 -6.54 6.30
C SER A 77 1.91 -5.23 5.66
N ASN A 78 3.18 -5.08 5.30
CA ASN A 78 3.59 -4.14 4.28
C ASN A 78 3.00 -4.61 2.93
N SER A 79 1.69 -4.50 2.77
CA SER A 79 1.03 -4.60 1.49
C SER A 79 1.30 -3.28 0.79
N LEU A 80 2.36 -3.24 -0.02
CA LEU A 80 2.65 -2.12 -0.90
C LEU A 80 1.40 -1.84 -1.75
N THR A 81 0.71 -0.74 -1.47
CA THR A 81 -0.33 -0.22 -2.35
C THR A 81 0.34 0.17 -3.66
N LEU A 82 0.30 -0.71 -4.66
CA LEU A 82 0.83 -0.43 -6.00
C LEU A 82 -0.07 0.62 -6.67
N HIS A 83 0.23 1.90 -6.44
CA HIS A 83 -0.30 2.97 -7.25
C HIS A 83 0.35 2.88 -8.65
N PRO A 84 -0.42 2.90 -9.74
CA PRO A 84 0.07 2.52 -11.06
C PRO A 84 0.97 3.56 -11.78
N ASP A 85 1.32 4.69 -11.17
CA ASP A 85 1.90 5.82 -11.92
C ASP A 85 3.36 6.17 -11.59
N LYS A 86 4.10 5.34 -10.84
CA LYS A 86 5.49 5.68 -10.46
C LYS A 86 6.59 5.14 -11.40
N SER A 87 6.26 4.68 -12.61
CA SER A 87 7.28 4.18 -13.56
C SER A 87 7.16 4.75 -14.98
N VAL A 88 6.63 5.96 -15.13
CA VAL A 88 6.76 6.72 -16.39
C VAL A 88 7.66 7.92 -16.13
N ILE A 89 8.75 7.96 -16.87
CA ILE A 89 9.78 9.00 -16.84
C ILE A 89 9.11 10.36 -17.12
N GLU A 90 9.08 11.25 -16.12
CA GLU A 90 8.74 12.66 -16.27
C GLU A 90 9.95 13.39 -16.88
N ASN A 91 9.82 13.83 -18.13
CA ASN A 91 10.61 14.93 -18.70
C ASN A 91 9.68 15.69 -19.64
N GLU A 92 8.97 16.68 -19.09
CA GLU A 92 8.50 17.92 -19.70
C GLU A 92 7.47 18.53 -18.75
N GLU A 93 7.83 19.63 -18.10
CA GLU A 93 6.86 20.48 -17.39
C GLU A 93 5.83 21.04 -18.38
N PRO A 94 4.52 20.96 -18.10
CA PRO A 94 3.56 21.88 -18.66
C PRO A 94 2.99 22.79 -17.55
N ASP A 95 3.27 24.07 -17.74
CA ASP A 95 2.61 25.29 -17.26
C ASP A 95 1.21 25.11 -16.59
N PRO A 96 0.97 25.64 -15.38
CA PRO A 96 -0.30 25.49 -14.65
C PRO A 96 -1.44 26.31 -15.27
N LEU A 97 -2.17 25.72 -16.22
CA LEU A 97 -3.42 26.28 -16.76
C LEU A 97 -4.62 26.00 -15.83
N LYS A 98 -4.87 26.98 -14.94
CA LYS A 98 -6.18 27.51 -14.52
C LYS A 98 -7.34 26.51 -14.41
N ILE A 99 -7.41 25.83 -13.26
CA ILE A 99 -8.69 25.37 -12.71
C ILE A 99 -9.56 26.61 -12.47
N LYS A 100 -10.68 26.70 -13.19
CA LYS A 100 -11.75 27.68 -12.93
C LYS A 100 -12.27 27.47 -11.51
N LYS A 101 -11.74 28.25 -10.56
CA LYS A 101 -12.38 28.50 -9.27
C LYS A 101 -13.80 29.01 -9.53
N PHE A 102 -14.81 28.22 -9.21
CA PHE A 102 -16.10 28.79 -8.85
C PHE A 102 -16.08 29.19 -7.37
N PRO A 103 -16.69 30.33 -7.02
CA PRO A 103 -16.32 31.07 -5.84
C PRO A 103 -16.94 30.47 -4.59
N ALA A 104 -16.09 30.02 -3.67
CA ALA A 104 -16.45 29.86 -2.28
C ALA A 104 -16.66 31.26 -1.68
N THR A 105 -17.91 31.73 -1.61
CA THR A 105 -18.25 32.84 -0.70
C THR A 105 -18.42 32.27 0.70
N LEU A 106 -17.31 31.91 1.34
CA LEU A 106 -17.23 31.87 2.79
C LEU A 106 -17.41 33.32 3.28
N LYS A 107 -18.41 33.60 4.12
CA LYS A 107 -18.56 34.93 4.73
C LYS A 107 -17.45 35.24 5.73
N PHE A 108 -16.71 34.23 6.20
CA PHE A 108 -15.55 34.38 7.06
C PHE A 108 -14.44 33.37 6.68
N PRO A 109 -13.19 33.82 6.47
CA PRO A 109 -12.03 32.94 6.29
C PRO A 109 -11.85 32.00 7.50
N ILE A 110 -11.29 30.80 7.28
CA ILE A 110 -10.99 29.81 8.33
C ILE A 110 -10.13 30.42 9.45
N ASP A 111 -9.26 31.37 9.11
CA ASP A 111 -8.40 32.08 10.06
C ASP A 111 -9.19 33.04 10.97
N GLU A 112 -10.28 33.61 10.47
CA GLU A 112 -11.18 34.44 11.29
C GLU A 112 -11.98 33.60 12.28
N LEU A 113 -12.37 32.38 11.88
CA LEU A 113 -13.04 31.42 12.75
C LEU A 113 -12.12 30.99 13.91
N LYS A 114 -10.85 30.70 13.60
CA LYS A 114 -9.82 30.40 14.61
C LYS A 114 -9.58 31.59 15.55
N ALA A 115 -9.57 32.81 15.02
CA ALA A 115 -9.39 34.02 15.82
C ALA A 115 -10.57 34.27 16.77
N ARG A 116 -11.81 34.02 16.34
CA ARG A 116 -13.01 34.17 17.19
C ARG A 116 -13.11 33.11 18.28
N LEU A 117 -12.73 31.86 17.99
CA LEU A 117 -12.61 30.80 18.99
C LEU A 117 -11.53 31.13 20.04
N LYS A 118 -10.43 31.73 19.61
CA LYS A 118 -9.36 32.15 20.52
C LYS A 118 -9.78 33.31 21.42
N LYS A 119 -10.58 34.27 20.89
CA LYS A 119 -11.16 35.36 21.70
C LYS A 119 -12.16 34.84 22.74
N LEU A 120 -13.03 33.90 22.39
CA LEU A 120 -13.99 33.32 23.36
C LEU A 120 -13.30 32.57 24.52
N LYS A 121 -12.20 31.87 24.24
CA LYS A 121 -11.38 31.23 25.30
C LYS A 121 -10.60 32.22 26.16
N GLN A 122 -10.28 33.40 25.62
CA GLN A 122 -9.65 34.48 26.39
C GLN A 122 -10.67 35.20 27.27
N ASP A 123 -11.87 35.43 26.75
CA ASP A 123 -12.98 36.02 27.52
C ASP A 123 -13.36 35.12 28.72
N GLU A 124 -13.34 33.78 28.56
CA GLU A 124 -13.51 32.82 29.67
C GLU A 124 -12.38 32.89 30.72
N ALA A 125 -11.14 33.11 30.29
CA ALA A 125 -9.97 33.19 31.18
C ALA A 125 -9.86 34.55 31.91
N GLU A 126 -10.40 35.62 31.32
CA GLU A 126 -10.47 36.95 31.95
C GLU A 126 -11.64 37.04 32.96
N ASP A 127 -12.75 36.34 32.71
CA ASP A 127 -13.87 36.25 33.66
C ASP A 127 -13.56 35.33 34.87
N GLU A 128 -12.72 34.30 34.73
CA GLU A 128 -12.25 33.48 35.87
C GLU A 128 -11.25 34.22 36.78
N ALA A 129 -10.63 35.32 36.31
CA ALA A 129 -9.65 36.09 37.08
C ALA A 129 -10.30 37.16 37.99
N ASN A 130 -11.59 37.46 37.83
CA ASN A 130 -12.34 38.41 38.66
C ASN A 130 -13.50 37.71 39.38
N MET A 131 -13.17 36.86 40.36
CA MET A 131 -14.17 36.44 41.36
C MET A 131 -14.23 37.47 42.47
N ASP A 132 -15.25 38.33 42.42
CA ASP A 132 -15.96 38.88 43.57
C ASP A 132 -17.20 39.62 43.01
N ASP A 133 -18.25 38.88 42.66
CA ASP A 133 -19.65 39.29 42.87
C ASP A 133 -20.65 38.22 42.36
N GLU A 134 -21.59 37.87 43.22
CA GLU A 134 -22.47 36.70 43.14
C GLU A 134 -23.76 36.93 42.30
N GLU A 135 -23.76 37.83 41.31
CA GLU A 135 -24.96 38.10 40.50
C GLU A 135 -24.72 38.11 38.98
N ALA A 136 -25.32 37.10 38.33
CA ALA A 136 -25.75 37.03 36.93
C ALA A 136 -24.78 36.54 35.83
N HIS A 137 -24.63 35.22 35.70
CA HIS A 137 -24.17 34.56 34.46
C HIS A 137 -25.24 33.80 33.63
N PRO A 138 -26.42 34.37 33.28
CA PRO A 138 -27.29 33.77 32.25
C PRO A 138 -26.97 34.24 30.81
N LYS A 139 -26.06 35.22 30.62
CA LYS A 139 -25.80 35.84 29.31
C LYS A 139 -24.72 35.12 28.49
N THR A 140 -23.65 34.64 29.12
CA THR A 140 -22.53 33.93 28.48
C THR A 140 -22.97 32.54 27.98
N GLU A 141 -23.69 31.77 28.80
CA GLU A 141 -24.22 30.46 28.42
C GLU A 141 -25.21 30.54 27.25
N LYS A 142 -26.10 31.55 27.24
CA LYS A 142 -27.04 31.79 26.13
C LYS A 142 -26.33 32.19 24.84
N ARG A 143 -25.21 32.92 24.92
CA ARG A 143 -24.41 33.31 23.76
C ARG A 143 -23.65 32.12 23.17
N PHE A 144 -23.10 31.26 24.02
CA PHE A 144 -22.43 30.03 23.60
C PHE A 144 -23.41 29.05 22.96
N LYS A 145 -24.59 28.86 23.57
CA LYS A 145 -25.64 28.00 23.01
C LYS A 145 -26.14 28.48 21.66
N ARG A 146 -26.37 29.80 21.51
CA ARG A 146 -26.73 30.39 20.20
C ARG A 146 -25.64 30.19 19.16
N PHE A 147 -24.37 30.38 19.52
CA PHE A 147 -23.26 30.16 18.61
C PHE A 147 -23.16 28.69 18.18
N TYR A 148 -23.32 27.75 19.11
CA TYR A 148 -23.32 26.32 18.82
C TYR A 148 -24.52 25.90 17.96
N GLU A 149 -25.70 26.45 18.22
CA GLU A 149 -26.90 26.24 17.39
C GLU A 149 -26.70 26.78 15.97
N THR A 150 -26.15 27.99 15.82
CA THR A 150 -25.82 28.56 14.51
C THR A 150 -24.76 27.76 13.78
N LEU A 151 -23.69 27.30 14.45
CA LEU A 151 -22.70 26.40 13.85
C LEU A 151 -23.30 25.06 13.45
N LYS A 152 -24.23 24.52 14.23
CA LYS A 152 -24.95 23.28 13.92
C LYS A 152 -25.84 23.46 12.69
N GLU A 153 -26.51 24.59 12.56
CA GLU A 153 -27.29 24.96 11.39
C GLU A 153 -26.41 25.18 10.16
N GLU A 154 -25.27 25.86 10.29
CA GLU A 154 -24.31 26.08 9.20
C GLU A 154 -23.64 24.78 8.75
N LEU A 155 -23.29 23.88 9.67
CA LEU A 155 -22.74 22.55 9.37
C LEU A 155 -23.80 21.66 8.73
N ASN A 156 -25.05 21.72 9.18
CA ASN A 156 -26.16 21.03 8.53
C ASN A 156 -26.43 21.60 7.13
N ALA A 157 -26.36 22.92 6.95
CA ALA A 157 -26.46 23.55 5.62
C ALA A 157 -25.28 23.14 4.71
N LEU A 158 -24.07 22.96 5.27
CA LEU A 158 -22.93 22.41 4.54
C LEU A 158 -23.15 20.93 4.19
N LYS A 159 -23.66 20.11 5.11
CA LYS A 159 -24.03 18.71 4.85
C LYS A 159 -25.11 18.57 3.78
N VAL A 160 -26.03 19.54 3.67
CA VAL A 160 -27.06 19.57 2.62
C VAL A 160 -26.47 19.95 1.25
N ASN A 161 -25.31 20.64 1.22
CA ASN A 161 -24.60 20.98 -0.03
C ASN A 161 -23.42 20.04 -0.36
N VAL A 162 -23.12 19.06 0.50
CA VAL A 162 -22.22 17.95 0.18
C VAL A 162 -23.08 16.86 -0.46
N THR A 163 -23.03 16.76 -1.78
CA THR A 163 -23.63 15.62 -2.48
C THR A 163 -23.05 14.34 -1.92
N SER A 164 -23.90 13.43 -1.44
CA SER A 164 -23.44 12.12 -0.98
C SER A 164 -22.81 11.35 -2.14
N ASP A 165 -21.76 10.58 -1.87
CA ASP A 165 -21.12 9.69 -2.85
C ASP A 165 -22.14 8.78 -3.55
N SER A 166 -23.18 8.33 -2.84
CA SER A 166 -24.30 7.55 -3.41
C SER A 166 -25.08 8.32 -4.49
N GLU A 167 -25.27 9.63 -4.32
CA GLU A 167 -25.90 10.48 -5.34
C GLU A 167 -24.96 10.73 -6.52
N LEU A 168 -23.66 10.93 -6.27
CA LEU A 168 -22.65 11.08 -7.31
C LEU A 168 -22.57 9.82 -8.17
N LEU A 169 -22.51 8.63 -7.56
CA LEU A 169 -22.57 7.35 -8.26
C LEU A 169 -23.80 7.29 -9.17
N LYS A 170 -24.99 7.61 -8.67
CA LYS A 170 -26.22 7.63 -9.50
C LYS A 170 -26.12 8.59 -10.69
N ARG A 171 -25.58 9.80 -10.49
CA ARG A 171 -25.38 10.77 -11.57
C ARG A 171 -24.40 10.25 -12.63
N PHE A 172 -23.28 9.66 -12.22
CA PHE A 172 -22.31 9.08 -13.15
C PHE A 172 -22.88 7.88 -13.91
N PHE A 173 -23.67 7.02 -13.27
CA PHE A 173 -24.38 5.95 -13.98
C PHE A 173 -25.31 6.50 -15.05
N GLN A 174 -26.13 7.50 -14.71
CA GLN A 174 -27.05 8.14 -15.66
C GLN A 174 -26.29 8.78 -16.82
N LYS A 175 -25.21 9.51 -16.54
CA LYS A 175 -24.36 10.14 -17.56
C LYS A 175 -23.68 9.09 -18.45
N PHE A 176 -23.24 7.96 -17.91
CA PHE A 176 -22.65 6.90 -18.73
C PHE A 176 -23.66 6.23 -19.66
N GLN A 177 -24.94 6.08 -19.24
CA GLN A 177 -25.94 5.41 -20.06
C GLN A 177 -26.16 6.07 -21.43
N SER A 178 -26.00 7.39 -21.55
CA SER A 178 -26.12 8.08 -22.84
C SER A 178 -25.01 7.74 -23.83
N TYR A 179 -23.86 7.26 -23.35
CA TYR A 179 -22.71 6.90 -24.18
C TYR A 179 -22.58 5.39 -24.40
N LYS A 180 -23.29 4.56 -23.62
CA LYS A 180 -23.14 3.11 -23.59
C LYS A 180 -23.15 2.46 -24.97
N ASP A 181 -24.15 2.76 -25.80
CA ASP A 181 -24.28 2.13 -27.11
C ASP A 181 -23.14 2.56 -28.04
N ASN A 182 -22.77 3.86 -27.99
CA ASN A 182 -21.67 4.42 -28.77
C ASN A 182 -20.30 3.84 -28.35
N VAL A 183 -20.10 3.53 -27.06
CA VAL A 183 -18.91 2.85 -26.55
C VAL A 183 -18.77 1.47 -27.19
N ILE A 184 -19.86 0.73 -27.31
CA ILE A 184 -19.87 -0.63 -27.86
C ILE A 184 -19.68 -0.60 -29.38
N THR A 185 -20.37 0.29 -30.09
CA THR A 185 -20.28 0.40 -31.56
C THR A 185 -18.99 1.08 -32.03
N GLY A 186 -18.28 1.77 -31.14
CA GLY A 186 -17.06 2.50 -31.47
C GLY A 186 -17.32 3.79 -32.27
N THR A 187 -18.50 4.40 -32.12
CA THR A 187 -18.92 5.60 -32.86
C THR A 187 -18.78 6.90 -32.06
N LEU A 188 -18.04 6.87 -30.95
CA LEU A 188 -17.80 8.03 -30.09
C LEU A 188 -16.97 9.10 -30.82
N THR A 189 -17.32 10.37 -30.63
CA THR A 189 -16.44 11.49 -31.00
C THR A 189 -15.32 11.65 -29.97
N ASN A 190 -14.28 12.42 -30.29
CA ASN A 190 -13.19 12.70 -29.34
C ASN A 190 -13.71 13.36 -28.05
N ILE A 191 -14.70 14.24 -28.15
CA ILE A 191 -15.32 14.88 -26.99
C ILE A 191 -16.07 13.85 -26.14
N ASP A 192 -16.81 12.93 -26.77
CA ASP A 192 -17.51 11.87 -26.03
C ASP A 192 -16.52 10.91 -25.35
N ILE A 193 -15.36 10.65 -25.96
CA ILE A 193 -14.29 9.84 -25.35
C ILE A 193 -13.79 10.53 -24.08
N GLU A 194 -13.45 11.82 -24.15
CA GLU A 194 -13.01 12.59 -22.98
C GLU A 194 -14.05 12.58 -21.85
N GLU A 195 -15.34 12.75 -22.19
CA GLU A 195 -16.44 12.70 -21.22
C GLU A 195 -16.62 11.30 -20.60
N VAL A 196 -16.47 10.23 -21.38
CA VAL A 196 -16.51 8.86 -20.86
C VAL A 196 -15.31 8.58 -19.94
N LEU A 197 -14.11 9.02 -20.32
CA LEU A 197 -12.91 8.88 -19.50
C LEU A 197 -13.05 9.65 -18.18
N ASP A 198 -13.58 10.87 -18.21
CA ASP A 198 -13.87 11.65 -17.00
C ASP A 198 -14.84 10.89 -16.07
N ILE A 199 -15.91 10.29 -16.61
CA ILE A 199 -16.84 9.48 -15.81
C ILE A 199 -16.12 8.30 -15.15
N LEU A 200 -15.33 7.55 -15.92
CA LEU A 200 -14.62 6.37 -15.41
C LEU A 200 -13.61 6.74 -14.33
N ASN A 201 -12.89 7.85 -14.52
CA ASN A 201 -11.92 8.39 -13.56
C ASN A 201 -12.58 8.83 -12.25
N ASN A 202 -13.69 9.56 -12.32
CA ASN A 202 -14.42 10.00 -11.14
C ASN A 202 -15.05 8.82 -10.39
N LEU A 203 -15.61 7.85 -11.12
CA LEU A 203 -16.10 6.61 -10.50
C LEU A 203 -14.95 5.90 -9.78
N GLU A 204 -13.81 5.74 -10.44
CA GLU A 204 -12.66 5.03 -9.87
C GLU A 204 -12.15 5.68 -8.59
N TYR A 205 -12.10 7.01 -8.55
CA TYR A 205 -11.80 7.76 -7.33
C TYR A 205 -12.76 7.41 -6.19
N LEU A 206 -14.07 7.38 -6.46
CA LEU A 206 -15.08 7.03 -5.46
C LEU A 206 -14.98 5.57 -5.00
N LEU A 207 -14.65 4.64 -5.90
CA LEU A 207 -14.64 3.20 -5.61
C LEU A 207 -13.45 2.73 -4.77
N HIS A 208 -12.44 3.57 -4.54
CA HIS A 208 -11.42 3.30 -3.53
C HIS A 208 -12.02 3.15 -2.12
N GLN A 209 -13.16 3.78 -1.86
CA GLN A 209 -13.91 3.53 -0.64
C GLN A 209 -14.71 2.24 -0.78
N ILE A 210 -14.45 1.28 0.11
CA ILE A 210 -15.02 -0.07 0.08
C ILE A 210 -16.57 -0.04 0.02
N ASP A 211 -17.21 0.88 0.74
CA ASP A 211 -18.68 0.96 0.76
C ASP A 211 -19.25 1.54 -0.54
N ASN A 212 -18.58 2.51 -1.16
CA ASN A 212 -18.95 2.99 -2.50
C ASN A 212 -18.81 1.90 -3.56
N ALA A 213 -17.74 1.09 -3.49
CA ALA A 213 -17.56 -0.07 -4.37
C ALA A 213 -18.68 -1.11 -4.21
N LYS A 214 -19.16 -1.35 -2.98
CA LYS A 214 -20.33 -2.22 -2.74
C LYS A 214 -21.60 -1.63 -3.36
N ILE A 215 -21.86 -0.34 -3.17
CA ILE A 215 -23.03 0.34 -3.77
C ILE A 215 -22.96 0.28 -5.29
N PHE A 216 -21.80 0.58 -5.87
CA PHE A 216 -21.56 0.46 -7.31
C PHE A 216 -21.87 -0.96 -7.82
N SER A 217 -21.42 -1.99 -7.10
CA SER A 217 -21.70 -3.39 -7.42
C SER A 217 -23.19 -3.73 -7.28
N ASP A 218 -23.88 -3.23 -6.25
CA ASP A 218 -25.31 -3.42 -6.03
C ASP A 218 -26.17 -2.73 -7.11
N MET A 219 -25.65 -1.66 -7.72
CA MET A 219 -26.27 -0.97 -8.86
C MET A 219 -26.00 -1.66 -10.22
N ASP A 220 -25.36 -2.83 -10.20
CA ASP A 220 -24.84 -3.56 -11.37
C ASP A 220 -23.81 -2.76 -12.18
N GLY A 221 -22.98 -1.94 -11.52
CA GLY A 221 -21.96 -1.14 -12.20
C GLY A 221 -20.98 -1.95 -13.03
N LEU A 222 -20.66 -3.16 -12.58
CA LEU A 222 -19.83 -4.10 -13.34
C LEU A 222 -20.44 -4.37 -14.72
N THR A 223 -21.70 -4.80 -14.79
CA THR A 223 -22.33 -5.16 -16.07
C THR A 223 -22.81 -3.95 -16.87
N LYS A 224 -23.25 -2.87 -16.20
CA LYS A 224 -23.81 -1.68 -16.87
C LYS A 224 -22.76 -0.67 -17.33
N ILE A 225 -21.57 -0.67 -16.74
CA ILE A 225 -20.48 0.27 -17.06
C ILE A 225 -19.24 -0.47 -17.55
N VAL A 226 -18.68 -1.37 -16.74
CA VAL A 226 -17.39 -2.02 -17.07
C VAL A 226 -17.52 -2.91 -18.30
N SER A 227 -18.54 -3.79 -18.37
CA SER A 227 -18.68 -4.73 -19.49
C SER A 227 -18.83 -4.05 -20.87
N PRO A 228 -19.65 -2.99 -21.05
CA PRO A 228 -19.68 -2.22 -22.29
C PRO A 228 -18.31 -1.69 -22.71
N CYS A 229 -17.53 -1.13 -21.77
CA CYS A 229 -16.20 -0.61 -22.03
C CYS A 229 -15.22 -1.70 -22.51
N LEU A 230 -15.25 -2.88 -21.90
CA LEU A 230 -14.39 -4.00 -22.30
C LEU A 230 -14.73 -4.53 -23.70
N ASN A 231 -16.01 -4.49 -24.07
CA ASN A 231 -16.51 -4.94 -25.38
C ASN A 231 -16.32 -3.90 -26.49
N GLY A 232 -16.06 -2.63 -26.15
CA GLY A 232 -15.80 -1.57 -27.12
C GLY A 232 -14.48 -1.74 -27.87
N THR A 233 -14.15 -0.78 -28.74
CA THR A 233 -12.91 -0.81 -29.54
C THR A 233 -11.82 0.13 -29.03
N ASN A 234 -12.17 1.14 -28.23
CA ASN A 234 -11.24 2.14 -27.72
C ASN A 234 -10.38 1.59 -26.56
N ASN A 235 -9.04 1.66 -26.71
CA ASN A 235 -8.09 1.11 -25.72
C ASN A 235 -7.93 1.95 -24.45
N GLU A 236 -8.14 3.26 -24.52
CA GLU A 236 -8.09 4.15 -23.34
C GLU A 236 -9.28 3.86 -22.44
N ILE A 237 -10.48 3.78 -23.02
CA ILE A 237 -11.72 3.42 -22.30
C ILE A 237 -11.60 2.02 -21.69
N LYS A 238 -11.02 1.05 -22.41
CA LYS A 238 -10.73 -0.29 -21.84
C LYS A 238 -9.79 -0.20 -20.65
N SER A 239 -8.72 0.57 -20.77
CA SER A 239 -7.71 0.72 -19.71
C SER A 239 -8.31 1.32 -18.45
N GLU A 240 -9.12 2.37 -18.57
CA GLU A 240 -9.78 3.01 -17.43
C GLU A 240 -10.89 2.15 -16.83
N ALA A 241 -11.64 1.41 -17.65
CA ALA A 241 -12.64 0.48 -17.14
C ALA A 241 -11.99 -0.69 -16.36
N LEU A 242 -10.83 -1.19 -16.80
CA LEU A 242 -10.06 -2.19 -16.08
C LEU A 242 -9.48 -1.62 -14.78
N ARG A 243 -9.04 -0.34 -14.77
CA ARG A 243 -8.60 0.34 -13.55
C ARG A 243 -9.74 0.45 -12.54
N LEU A 244 -10.91 0.92 -12.98
CA LEU A 244 -12.14 0.99 -12.20
C LEU A 244 -12.53 -0.38 -11.61
N LEU A 245 -12.47 -1.44 -12.43
CA LEU A 245 -12.75 -2.82 -11.98
C LEU A 245 -11.79 -3.25 -10.86
N GLY A 246 -10.49 -2.99 -11.04
CA GLY A 246 -9.49 -3.30 -10.03
C GLY A 246 -9.72 -2.55 -8.73
N ALA A 247 -9.97 -1.23 -8.79
CA ALA A 247 -10.27 -0.41 -7.62
C ALA A 247 -11.51 -0.92 -6.86
N ALA A 248 -12.57 -1.30 -7.59
CA ALA A 248 -13.80 -1.81 -6.98
C ALA A 248 -13.60 -3.17 -6.27
N ALA A 249 -12.81 -4.06 -6.86
CA ALA A 249 -12.63 -5.43 -6.38
C ALA A 249 -11.54 -5.57 -5.32
N GLN A 250 -10.58 -4.64 -5.26
CA GLN A 250 -9.42 -4.73 -4.40
C GLN A 250 -9.82 -4.82 -2.92
N SER A 251 -9.42 -5.91 -2.26
CA SER A 251 -9.74 -6.19 -0.86
C SER A 251 -11.25 -6.13 -0.55
N ASN A 252 -12.10 -6.44 -1.53
CA ASN A 252 -13.55 -6.36 -1.41
C ASN A 252 -14.25 -7.67 -1.86
N PRO A 253 -14.41 -8.64 -0.94
CA PRO A 253 -15.00 -9.95 -1.26
C PRO A 253 -16.40 -9.90 -1.86
N LYS A 254 -17.22 -8.91 -1.51
CA LYS A 254 -18.57 -8.74 -2.09
C LYS A 254 -18.50 -8.43 -3.58
N VAL A 255 -17.61 -7.50 -3.96
CA VAL A 255 -17.43 -7.11 -5.35
C VAL A 255 -16.70 -8.21 -6.13
N GLN A 256 -15.71 -8.88 -5.52
CA GLN A 256 -15.06 -10.06 -6.11
C GLN A 256 -16.07 -11.18 -6.41
N ALA A 257 -16.97 -11.48 -5.47
CA ALA A 257 -18.04 -12.47 -5.67
C ALA A 257 -18.99 -12.07 -6.81
N LYS A 258 -19.45 -10.82 -6.84
CA LYS A 258 -20.31 -10.32 -7.93
C LYS A 258 -19.60 -10.35 -9.29
N ALA A 259 -18.31 -10.02 -9.32
CA ALA A 259 -17.50 -10.07 -10.53
C ALA A 259 -17.33 -11.52 -11.02
N LEU A 260 -17.12 -12.47 -10.11
CA LEU A 260 -17.07 -13.90 -10.42
C LEU A 260 -18.40 -14.41 -11.00
N GLU A 261 -19.53 -14.05 -10.38
CA GLU A 261 -20.90 -14.39 -10.87
C GLU A 261 -21.20 -13.86 -12.28
N ASN A 262 -20.50 -12.81 -12.73
CA ASN A 262 -20.70 -12.17 -14.03
C ASN A 262 -19.53 -12.44 -15.02
N ASP A 263 -18.75 -13.50 -14.78
CA ASP A 263 -17.64 -13.97 -15.63
C ASP A 263 -16.55 -12.93 -15.93
N PHE A 264 -16.32 -11.98 -15.02
CA PHE A 264 -15.31 -10.93 -15.25
C PHE A 264 -13.89 -11.49 -15.37
N ILE A 265 -13.61 -12.63 -14.73
CA ILE A 265 -12.31 -13.30 -14.87
C ILE A 265 -12.08 -13.72 -16.32
N GLN A 266 -13.05 -14.39 -16.95
CA GLN A 266 -12.96 -14.79 -18.35
C GLN A 266 -12.91 -13.58 -19.28
N LYS A 267 -13.71 -12.53 -19.02
CA LYS A 267 -13.69 -11.30 -19.80
C LYS A 267 -12.33 -10.61 -19.77
N VAL A 268 -11.72 -10.49 -18.59
CA VAL A 268 -10.40 -9.86 -18.46
C VAL A 268 -9.30 -10.73 -19.09
N LEU A 269 -9.35 -12.05 -18.94
CA LEU A 269 -8.45 -12.97 -19.64
C LEU A 269 -8.57 -12.84 -21.17
N HIS A 270 -9.79 -12.71 -21.69
CA HIS A 270 -10.02 -12.49 -23.11
C HIS A 270 -9.36 -11.18 -23.59
N VAL A 271 -9.55 -10.07 -22.88
CA VAL A 271 -8.91 -8.78 -23.23
C VAL A 271 -7.39 -8.88 -23.15
N LEU A 272 -6.85 -9.52 -22.10
CA LEU A 272 -5.41 -9.75 -21.94
C LEU A 272 -4.81 -10.55 -23.10
N SER A 273 -5.56 -11.53 -23.63
CA SER A 273 -5.12 -12.40 -24.72
C SER A 273 -5.23 -11.78 -26.12
N THR A 274 -6.18 -10.87 -26.32
CA THR A 274 -6.48 -10.30 -27.65
C THR A 274 -5.92 -8.90 -27.88
N ASN A 275 -5.56 -8.18 -26.81
CA ASN A 275 -5.03 -6.82 -26.92
C ASN A 275 -3.50 -6.81 -26.93
N SER A 276 -2.90 -6.02 -27.83
CA SER A 276 -1.44 -5.86 -27.93
C SER A 276 -0.89 -4.66 -27.17
N LYS A 277 -1.74 -3.74 -26.71
CA LYS A 277 -1.32 -2.52 -26.00
C LYS A 277 -0.87 -2.83 -24.58
N ILE A 278 0.31 -2.32 -24.23
CA ILE A 278 0.99 -2.57 -22.95
C ILE A 278 0.15 -2.02 -21.81
N GLU A 279 -0.43 -0.84 -22.01
CA GLU A 279 -1.28 -0.14 -21.06
C GLU A 279 -2.50 -1.00 -20.70
N VAL A 280 -3.18 -1.55 -21.72
CA VAL A 280 -4.34 -2.43 -21.53
C VAL A 280 -3.94 -3.73 -20.83
N LYS A 281 -2.85 -4.39 -21.25
CA LYS A 281 -2.36 -5.63 -20.61
C LYS A 281 -1.99 -5.40 -19.15
N SER A 282 -1.30 -4.29 -18.86
CA SER A 282 -0.94 -3.87 -17.51
C SER A 282 -2.17 -3.68 -16.62
N ARG A 283 -3.22 -3.04 -17.15
CA ARG A 283 -4.51 -2.85 -16.46
C ARG A 283 -5.28 -4.16 -16.30
N CYS A 284 -5.20 -5.08 -17.28
CA CYS A 284 -5.78 -6.42 -17.15
C CYS A 284 -5.16 -7.21 -15.99
N LEU A 285 -3.82 -7.21 -15.89
CA LEU A 285 -3.12 -7.89 -14.81
C LEU A 285 -3.42 -7.26 -13.44
N PHE A 286 -3.56 -5.93 -13.38
CA PHE A 286 -4.02 -5.25 -12.17
C PHE A 286 -5.44 -5.67 -11.76
N ALA A 287 -6.39 -5.64 -12.69
CA ALA A 287 -7.77 -6.04 -12.42
C ALA A 287 -7.86 -7.53 -12.03
N LEU A 288 -7.18 -8.43 -12.75
CA LEU A 288 -7.10 -9.85 -12.39
C LEU A 288 -6.54 -10.05 -10.99
N SER A 289 -5.44 -9.36 -10.68
CA SER A 289 -4.82 -9.38 -9.37
C SER A 289 -5.81 -8.97 -8.27
N ALA A 290 -6.54 -7.88 -8.45
CA ALA A 290 -7.57 -7.44 -7.49
C ALA A 290 -8.73 -8.43 -7.36
N LEU A 291 -9.11 -9.13 -8.45
CA LEU A 291 -10.22 -10.09 -8.45
C LEU A 291 -9.88 -11.40 -7.74
N ILE A 292 -8.63 -11.86 -7.82
CA ILE A 292 -8.26 -13.22 -7.38
C ILE A 292 -7.48 -13.27 -6.06
N ARG A 293 -6.81 -12.19 -5.65
CA ARG A 293 -6.09 -12.16 -4.37
C ARG A 293 -7.04 -12.38 -3.20
N GLN A 294 -6.61 -13.22 -2.26
CA GLN A 294 -7.36 -13.60 -1.07
C GLN A 294 -8.76 -14.19 -1.34
N PHE A 295 -9.02 -14.65 -2.57
CA PHE A 295 -10.33 -15.16 -2.98
C PHE A 295 -10.22 -16.49 -3.75
N PRO A 296 -10.13 -17.65 -3.05
CA PRO A 296 -9.84 -18.95 -3.65
C PRO A 296 -10.80 -19.38 -4.76
N ALA A 297 -12.09 -19.04 -4.65
CA ALA A 297 -13.09 -19.36 -5.68
C ALA A 297 -12.75 -18.67 -7.03
N ALA A 298 -12.32 -17.41 -7.00
CA ALA A 298 -11.86 -16.71 -8.20
C ALA A 298 -10.50 -17.22 -8.69
N GLN A 299 -9.58 -17.60 -7.80
CA GLN A 299 -8.32 -18.24 -8.21
C GLN A 299 -8.59 -19.55 -8.96
N LYS A 300 -9.51 -20.38 -8.47
CA LYS A 300 -9.94 -21.60 -9.15
C LYS A 300 -10.50 -21.29 -10.53
N ALA A 301 -11.45 -20.35 -10.62
CA ALA A 301 -12.02 -19.95 -11.90
C ALA A 301 -10.97 -19.40 -12.86
N TRP A 302 -10.00 -18.62 -12.38
CA TRP A 302 -8.90 -18.12 -13.19
C TRP A 302 -8.03 -19.25 -13.77
N ILE A 303 -7.69 -20.26 -12.96
CA ILE A 303 -6.95 -21.45 -13.40
C ILE A 303 -7.77 -22.24 -14.42
N ASP A 304 -9.06 -22.50 -14.13
CA ASP A 304 -9.96 -23.26 -15.01
C ASP A 304 -10.14 -22.60 -16.39
N HIS A 305 -10.11 -21.26 -16.45
CA HIS A 305 -10.16 -20.50 -17.70
C HIS A 305 -8.80 -20.35 -18.40
N GLY A 306 -7.78 -21.13 -18.00
CA GLY A 306 -6.47 -21.14 -18.66
C GLY A 306 -5.56 -19.97 -18.27
N GLY A 307 -5.79 -19.34 -17.11
CA GLY A 307 -5.01 -18.20 -16.62
C GLY A 307 -3.51 -18.47 -16.52
N LEU A 308 -3.12 -19.64 -15.99
CA LEU A 308 -1.71 -20.06 -15.91
C LEU A 308 -1.07 -20.25 -17.28
N GLN A 309 -1.80 -20.80 -18.25
CA GLN A 309 -1.30 -20.95 -19.61
C GLN A 309 -1.07 -19.60 -20.28
N LEU A 310 -1.94 -18.61 -20.01
CA LEU A 310 -1.74 -17.25 -20.51
C LEU A 310 -0.54 -16.57 -19.84
N LEU A 311 -0.33 -16.75 -18.53
CA LEU A 311 0.88 -16.25 -17.87
C LEU A 311 2.14 -16.90 -18.44
N GLY A 312 2.11 -18.19 -18.76
CA GLY A 312 3.24 -18.86 -19.40
C GLY A 312 3.62 -18.23 -20.74
N LYS A 313 2.62 -17.86 -21.57
CA LYS A 313 2.86 -17.11 -22.82
C LYS A 313 3.46 -15.73 -22.55
N ILE A 314 3.00 -15.04 -21.51
CA ILE A 314 3.53 -13.73 -21.12
C ILE A 314 5.00 -13.83 -20.72
N LEU A 315 5.35 -14.82 -19.88
CA LEU A 315 6.73 -15.03 -19.44
C LEU A 315 7.68 -15.41 -20.58
N TYR A 316 7.16 -16.02 -21.65
CA TYR A 316 7.97 -16.44 -22.78
C TYR A 316 8.42 -15.28 -23.69
N ASP A 317 7.48 -14.40 -24.09
CA ASP A 317 7.75 -13.42 -25.17
C ASP A 317 7.02 -12.06 -25.04
N ASP A 318 6.54 -11.71 -23.84
CA ASP A 318 5.99 -10.36 -23.61
C ASP A 318 7.06 -9.39 -23.09
N GLN A 319 6.68 -8.12 -22.93
CA GLN A 319 7.58 -7.09 -22.43
C GLN A 319 7.89 -7.27 -20.93
N LEU A 320 9.10 -6.86 -20.53
CA LEU A 320 9.58 -6.99 -19.13
C LEU A 320 8.58 -6.47 -18.09
N LEU A 321 7.93 -5.33 -18.37
CA LEU A 321 6.92 -4.74 -17.48
C LEU A 321 5.72 -5.66 -17.24
N ILE A 322 5.25 -6.35 -18.28
CA ILE A 322 4.12 -7.28 -18.21
C ILE A 322 4.56 -8.59 -17.55
N GLN A 323 5.76 -9.08 -17.89
CA GLN A 323 6.37 -10.26 -17.25
C GLN A 323 6.54 -10.06 -15.74
N MET A 324 7.02 -8.89 -15.29
CA MET A 324 7.14 -8.56 -13.87
C MET A 324 5.79 -8.60 -13.16
N LYS A 325 4.73 -8.06 -13.77
CA LYS A 325 3.38 -8.10 -13.18
C LYS A 325 2.85 -9.52 -13.08
N ALA A 326 3.09 -10.36 -14.08
CA ALA A 326 2.73 -11.78 -14.05
C ALA A 326 3.47 -12.53 -12.93
N MET A 327 4.79 -12.32 -12.82
CA MET A 327 5.61 -12.91 -11.75
C MET A 327 5.16 -12.46 -10.36
N LYS A 328 4.96 -11.15 -10.16
CA LYS A 328 4.45 -10.58 -8.90
C LYS A 328 3.11 -11.20 -8.50
N LEU A 329 2.19 -11.38 -9.45
CA LEU A 329 0.91 -12.03 -9.16
C LEU A 329 1.09 -13.45 -8.64
N VAL A 330 1.89 -14.29 -9.31
CA VAL A 330 2.15 -15.66 -8.86
C VAL A 330 2.88 -15.70 -7.51
N ASN A 331 3.82 -14.78 -7.30
CA ASN A 331 4.52 -14.58 -6.05
C ASN A 331 3.55 -14.29 -4.90
N ASP A 332 2.65 -13.33 -5.11
CA ASP A 332 1.66 -12.93 -4.11
C ASP A 332 0.69 -14.08 -3.80
N LEU A 333 0.23 -14.83 -4.80
CA LEU A 333 -0.61 -16.03 -4.60
C LEU A 333 0.11 -17.17 -3.87
N THR A 334 1.43 -17.25 -4.01
CA THR A 334 2.26 -18.23 -3.29
C THR A 334 2.42 -17.83 -1.84
N ILE A 335 2.70 -16.54 -1.58
CA ILE A 335 2.82 -15.99 -0.22
C ILE A 335 1.48 -16.11 0.51
N GLU A 336 0.36 -15.81 -0.14
CA GLU A 336 -1.00 -15.98 0.43
C GLU A 336 -1.22 -17.38 1.02
N ARG A 337 -0.69 -18.41 0.35
CA ARG A 337 -0.80 -19.81 0.80
C ARG A 337 0.12 -20.14 1.97
N ARG A 338 1.33 -19.59 1.99
CA ARG A 338 2.27 -19.77 3.11
C ARG A 338 1.77 -19.13 4.39
N ASN A 339 1.22 -17.93 4.26
CA ASN A 339 0.71 -17.18 5.40
C ASN A 339 -0.50 -17.88 6.07
N LEU A 340 -1.07 -18.93 5.44
CA LEU A 340 -2.06 -19.77 6.10
C LEU A 340 -1.48 -20.48 7.32
N GLU A 341 -0.21 -20.88 7.29
CA GLU A 341 0.46 -21.55 8.41
C GLU A 341 0.62 -20.64 9.63
N GLU A 342 0.66 -19.32 9.41
CA GLU A 342 0.80 -18.29 10.44
C GLU A 342 -0.53 -17.98 11.17
N ILE A 343 -1.67 -18.51 10.71
CA ILE A 343 -2.97 -18.31 11.36
C ILE A 343 -2.97 -19.00 12.73
N TYR A 344 -3.10 -18.23 13.81
CA TYR A 344 -3.07 -18.74 15.19
C TYR A 344 -4.19 -19.75 15.49
N ASP A 345 -5.43 -19.43 15.12
CA ASP A 345 -6.58 -20.30 15.37
C ASP A 345 -6.56 -21.55 14.47
N PRO A 346 -6.46 -22.77 15.03
CA PRO A 346 -6.38 -24.00 14.25
C PRO A 346 -7.65 -24.29 13.43
N GLU A 347 -8.84 -23.91 13.93
CA GLU A 347 -10.09 -24.16 13.20
C GLU A 347 -10.19 -23.27 11.95
N GLN A 348 -9.95 -21.97 12.12
CA GLN A 348 -9.86 -21.02 11.01
C GLN A 348 -8.76 -21.40 10.02
N ARG A 349 -7.57 -21.80 10.50
CA ARG A 349 -6.47 -22.28 9.66
C ARG A 349 -6.93 -23.44 8.80
N GLN A 350 -7.50 -24.47 9.40
CA GLN A 350 -7.94 -25.67 8.68
C GLN A 350 -9.06 -25.34 7.69
N GLN A 351 -9.98 -24.44 8.04
CA GLN A 351 -10.99 -23.96 7.10
C GLN A 351 -10.37 -23.27 5.89
N LYS A 352 -9.46 -22.33 6.10
CA LYS A 352 -8.79 -21.61 5.01
C LYS A 352 -7.96 -22.55 4.13
N MET A 353 -7.24 -23.49 4.72
CA MET A 353 -6.51 -24.51 3.95
C MET A 353 -7.44 -25.31 3.03
N ARG A 354 -8.64 -25.71 3.50
CA ARG A 354 -9.64 -26.38 2.65
C ARG A 354 -10.14 -25.47 1.53
N GLU A 355 -10.37 -24.19 1.81
CA GLU A 355 -10.80 -23.21 0.79
C GLU A 355 -9.74 -23.05 -0.32
N TYR A 356 -8.45 -23.02 0.02
CA TYR A 356 -7.36 -22.90 -0.97
C TYR A 356 -7.04 -24.21 -1.69
N ALA A 357 -7.27 -25.36 -1.06
CA ALA A 357 -6.99 -26.68 -1.64
C ALA A 357 -7.72 -26.91 -2.98
N ILE A 358 -8.91 -26.33 -3.16
CA ILE A 358 -9.71 -26.47 -4.40
C ILE A 358 -9.01 -25.99 -5.68
N THR A 359 -7.94 -25.21 -5.53
CA THR A 359 -7.22 -24.59 -6.64
C THR A 359 -6.15 -25.51 -7.25
N ASP A 360 -5.70 -26.54 -6.51
CA ASP A 360 -4.55 -27.38 -6.87
C ASP A 360 -3.33 -26.56 -7.35
N PHE A 361 -3.14 -25.36 -6.80
CA PHE A 361 -2.29 -24.32 -7.39
C PHE A 361 -0.85 -24.77 -7.67
N GLU A 362 -0.21 -25.45 -6.72
CA GLU A 362 1.17 -25.92 -6.87
C GLU A 362 1.30 -26.96 -7.99
N LEU A 363 0.39 -27.94 -8.02
CA LEU A 363 0.34 -28.96 -9.07
C LEU A 363 0.06 -28.32 -10.44
N LYS A 364 -0.82 -27.32 -10.50
CA LYS A 364 -1.16 -26.61 -11.73
C LYS A 364 0.00 -25.74 -12.22
N LEU A 365 0.75 -25.09 -11.34
CA LEU A 365 1.96 -24.35 -11.71
C LEU A 365 3.00 -25.26 -12.36
N LEU A 366 3.24 -26.44 -11.76
CA LEU A 366 4.14 -27.45 -12.30
C LEU A 366 3.66 -27.98 -13.65
N GLY A 367 2.36 -28.31 -13.76
CA GLY A 367 1.76 -28.81 -15.00
C GLY A 367 1.74 -27.81 -16.17
N HIS A 368 1.92 -26.53 -15.90
CA HIS A 368 1.99 -25.46 -16.90
C HIS A 368 3.43 -24.94 -17.13
N ASP A 369 4.45 -25.70 -16.75
CA ASP A 369 5.88 -25.40 -16.96
C ASP A 369 6.33 -24.03 -16.40
N TYR A 370 5.63 -23.51 -15.38
CA TYR A 370 5.91 -22.17 -14.85
C TYR A 370 7.35 -22.05 -14.33
N CYS A 371 7.82 -23.05 -13.58
CA CYS A 371 9.18 -23.10 -13.03
C CYS A 371 10.23 -22.99 -14.14
N LYS A 372 10.06 -23.77 -15.22
CA LYS A 372 10.97 -23.79 -16.36
C LYS A 372 10.98 -22.45 -17.10
N LEU A 373 9.81 -21.86 -17.33
CA LEU A 373 9.68 -20.56 -17.98
C LEU A 373 10.33 -19.44 -17.15
N LEU A 374 10.10 -19.44 -15.83
CA LEU A 374 10.72 -18.49 -14.90
C LEU A 374 12.25 -18.59 -14.93
N SER A 375 12.78 -19.82 -14.90
CA SER A 375 14.23 -20.03 -14.96
C SER A 375 14.85 -19.61 -16.29
N ASN A 376 14.20 -19.93 -17.41
CA ASN A 376 14.68 -19.50 -18.72
C ASN A 376 14.68 -17.97 -18.84
N LEU A 377 13.66 -17.31 -18.28
CA LEU A 377 13.56 -15.86 -18.24
C LEU A 377 14.69 -15.24 -17.40
N MET A 378 15.01 -15.83 -16.25
CA MET A 378 16.15 -15.40 -15.43
C MET A 378 17.48 -15.53 -16.19
N ILE A 379 17.74 -16.71 -16.78
CA ILE A 379 18.99 -16.97 -17.53
C ILE A 379 19.13 -15.95 -18.65
N LYS A 380 18.10 -15.79 -19.49
CA LYS A 380 18.08 -14.81 -20.59
C LYS A 380 18.40 -13.40 -20.09
N CYS A 381 17.71 -12.94 -19.04
CA CYS A 381 17.90 -11.59 -18.53
C CYS A 381 19.31 -11.38 -17.94
N PHE A 382 19.84 -12.36 -17.22
CA PHE A 382 21.15 -12.27 -16.58
C PHE A 382 22.26 -12.28 -17.65
N GLU A 383 22.14 -13.12 -18.69
CA GLU A 383 23.07 -13.15 -19.82
C GLU A 383 23.05 -11.84 -20.63
N GLU A 384 21.88 -11.26 -20.87
CA GLU A 384 21.73 -9.94 -21.51
C GLU A 384 22.43 -8.84 -20.69
N LYS A 385 22.31 -8.85 -19.36
CA LYS A 385 23.01 -7.91 -18.47
C LYS A 385 24.53 -8.08 -18.52
N LEU A 386 25.02 -9.32 -18.53
CA LEU A 386 26.46 -9.63 -18.61
C LEU A 386 27.07 -9.23 -19.98
N THR A 387 26.32 -9.38 -21.07
CA THR A 387 26.78 -9.01 -22.42
C THR A 387 26.74 -7.50 -22.68
N GLY A 388 25.85 -6.76 -22.03
CA GLY A 388 25.64 -5.33 -22.23
C GLY A 388 26.84 -4.42 -21.88
N ARG A 389 27.83 -4.90 -21.11
CA ARG A 389 29.08 -4.23 -20.65
C ARG A 389 28.97 -2.81 -20.05
N LYS A 390 27.83 -2.14 -20.11
CA LYS A 390 27.53 -0.89 -19.40
C LYS A 390 26.82 -1.25 -18.11
N PHE A 391 27.54 -1.13 -17.01
CA PHE A 391 26.96 -1.13 -15.68
C PHE A 391 25.95 0.03 -15.60
N SER A 392 24.67 -0.29 -15.48
CA SER A 392 23.62 0.68 -15.19
C SER A 392 22.82 0.19 -13.99
N ILE A 393 22.65 1.07 -13.02
CA ILE A 393 21.84 0.84 -11.82
C ILE A 393 20.36 1.11 -12.13
N GLU A 394 20.09 1.85 -13.19
CA GLU A 394 18.74 2.08 -13.68
C GLU A 394 18.13 0.76 -14.18
N ASN A 395 16.91 0.46 -13.74
CA ASN A 395 16.12 -0.71 -14.13
C ASN A 395 16.67 -2.07 -13.63
N ASN A 396 17.02 -2.16 -12.34
CA ASN A 396 17.26 -3.44 -11.66
C ASN A 396 15.99 -4.06 -11.05
N ASP A 397 14.85 -3.36 -11.11
CA ASP A 397 13.56 -3.84 -10.63
C ASP A 397 13.21 -5.23 -11.19
N PHE A 398 13.55 -5.48 -12.45
CA PHE A 398 13.31 -6.79 -13.07
C PHE A 398 14.14 -7.89 -12.39
N LEU A 399 15.42 -7.63 -12.12
CA LEU A 399 16.33 -8.57 -11.45
C LEU A 399 15.86 -8.87 -10.03
N GLU A 400 15.40 -7.84 -9.32
CA GLU A 400 14.80 -7.99 -8.01
C GLU A 400 13.58 -8.90 -8.07
N VAL A 401 12.63 -8.58 -8.95
CA VAL A 401 11.38 -9.33 -9.09
C VAL A 401 11.60 -10.77 -9.51
N VAL A 402 12.46 -11.05 -10.49
CA VAL A 402 12.71 -12.43 -10.94
C VAL A 402 13.44 -13.24 -9.86
N SER A 403 14.38 -12.63 -9.14
CA SER A 403 15.11 -13.28 -8.04
C SER A 403 14.19 -13.59 -6.87
N ASP A 404 13.39 -12.62 -6.42
CA ASP A 404 12.40 -12.82 -5.36
C ASP A 404 11.33 -13.84 -5.77
N SER A 405 10.90 -13.83 -7.03
CA SER A 405 9.95 -14.83 -7.52
C SER A 405 10.54 -16.24 -7.51
N MET A 406 11.82 -16.40 -7.84
CA MET A 406 12.49 -17.68 -7.78
C MET A 406 12.72 -18.17 -6.34
N ILE A 407 13.09 -17.28 -5.42
CA ILE A 407 13.17 -17.58 -3.97
C ILE A 407 11.80 -18.02 -3.46
N THR A 408 10.76 -17.24 -3.76
CA THR A 408 9.41 -17.51 -3.30
C THR A 408 8.84 -18.77 -3.92
N ILE A 409 9.18 -19.16 -5.15
CA ILE A 409 8.62 -20.41 -5.71
C ILE A 409 9.50 -21.64 -5.42
N SER A 410 10.68 -21.47 -4.79
CA SER A 410 11.67 -22.53 -4.59
C SER A 410 11.11 -23.84 -3.97
N PRO A 411 10.29 -23.81 -2.90
CA PRO A 411 9.71 -25.04 -2.34
C PRO A 411 8.86 -25.84 -3.33
N ILE A 412 8.17 -25.17 -4.26
CA ILE A 412 7.35 -25.80 -5.31
C ILE A 412 8.23 -26.26 -6.48
N CYS A 413 9.21 -25.44 -6.88
CA CYS A 413 10.05 -25.66 -8.05
C CYS A 413 11.37 -26.40 -7.76
N LYS A 414 11.56 -26.98 -6.56
CA LYS A 414 12.83 -27.57 -6.08
C LYS A 414 13.45 -28.55 -7.09
N THR A 415 12.63 -29.44 -7.67
CA THR A 415 13.09 -30.45 -8.64
C THR A 415 13.56 -29.80 -9.95
N GLU A 416 12.76 -28.88 -10.51
CA GLU A 416 13.09 -28.18 -11.75
C GLU A 416 14.35 -27.34 -11.59
N PHE A 417 14.49 -26.61 -10.49
CA PHE A 417 15.68 -25.81 -10.23
C PHE A 417 16.95 -26.64 -10.04
N LYS A 418 16.84 -27.84 -9.45
CA LYS A 418 17.95 -28.80 -9.39
C LYS A 418 18.36 -29.28 -10.79
N ASN A 419 17.40 -29.54 -11.68
CA ASN A 419 17.68 -30.02 -13.04
C ASN A 419 18.46 -29.01 -13.89
N ILE A 420 18.17 -27.73 -13.71
CA ILE A 420 18.84 -26.63 -14.44
C ILE A 420 20.08 -26.09 -13.73
N LYS A 421 20.48 -26.66 -12.57
CA LYS A 421 21.59 -26.16 -11.74
C LYS A 421 22.86 -25.89 -12.54
N LEU A 422 23.20 -26.79 -13.47
CA LEU A 422 24.40 -26.67 -14.31
C LEU A 422 24.38 -25.46 -15.25
N MET A 423 23.21 -24.97 -15.64
CA MET A 423 23.06 -23.78 -16.48
C MET A 423 22.89 -22.51 -15.63
N LEU A 424 22.13 -22.60 -14.54
CA LEU A 424 21.75 -21.44 -13.75
C LEU A 424 22.86 -20.98 -12.79
N LEU A 425 23.58 -21.90 -12.16
CA LEU A 425 24.63 -21.57 -11.18
C LEU A 425 25.77 -20.73 -11.78
N PRO A 426 26.35 -21.07 -12.95
CA PRO A 426 27.40 -20.25 -13.56
C PRO A 426 26.93 -18.82 -13.89
N VAL A 427 25.67 -18.67 -14.31
CA VAL A 427 25.09 -17.36 -14.66
C VAL A 427 24.94 -16.50 -13.40
N ILE A 428 24.49 -17.08 -12.29
CA ILE A 428 24.39 -16.41 -10.99
C ILE A 428 25.79 -16.03 -10.47
N ASP A 429 26.75 -16.94 -10.52
CA ASP A 429 28.13 -16.69 -10.05
C ASP A 429 28.83 -15.60 -10.86
N ASN A 430 28.64 -15.58 -12.18
CA ASN A 430 29.16 -14.53 -13.05
C ASN A 430 28.51 -13.17 -12.75
N LEU A 431 27.22 -13.15 -12.45
CA LEU A 431 26.51 -11.91 -12.10
C LEU A 431 26.96 -11.37 -10.73
N LEU A 432 27.14 -12.25 -9.73
CA LEU A 432 27.72 -11.88 -8.44
C LEU A 432 29.12 -11.28 -8.63
N HIS A 433 29.99 -11.95 -9.38
CA HIS A 433 31.33 -11.44 -9.66
C HIS A 433 31.31 -10.07 -10.35
N PHE A 434 30.39 -9.87 -11.31
CA PHE A 434 30.20 -8.60 -12.00
C PHE A 434 29.78 -7.47 -11.04
N TYR A 435 28.90 -7.77 -10.08
CA TYR A 435 28.44 -6.79 -9.09
C TYR A 435 29.43 -6.52 -7.97
N GLU A 436 30.22 -7.51 -7.54
CA GLU A 436 31.28 -7.34 -6.54
C GLU A 436 32.47 -6.54 -7.05
N ASN A 437 32.71 -6.56 -8.36
CA ASN A 437 33.85 -5.89 -9.00
C ASN A 437 33.38 -4.81 -9.99
N PRO A 438 32.68 -3.76 -9.51
CA PRO A 438 32.21 -2.71 -10.39
C PRO A 438 33.41 -1.95 -10.99
N ASN A 439 33.48 -1.89 -12.32
CA ASN A 439 34.55 -1.19 -13.05
C ASN A 439 34.43 0.36 -12.99
N ILE A 440 33.58 0.90 -12.12
CA ILE A 440 33.18 2.32 -12.08
C ILE A 440 33.12 2.78 -10.61
N LYS A 441 33.44 4.06 -10.34
CA LYS A 441 33.21 4.67 -9.03
C LYS A 441 31.72 4.95 -8.84
N LEU A 442 31.13 4.36 -7.81
CA LEU A 442 29.74 4.51 -7.43
C LEU A 442 29.57 5.62 -6.39
N THR A 443 28.42 6.27 -6.39
CA THR A 443 27.96 7.11 -5.28
C THR A 443 27.58 6.24 -4.07
N VAL A 444 27.32 6.87 -2.92
CA VAL A 444 26.94 6.16 -1.68
C VAL A 444 25.62 5.41 -1.89
N ASP A 445 24.60 6.08 -2.43
CA ASP A 445 23.28 5.50 -2.67
C ASP A 445 23.35 4.31 -3.64
N GLU A 446 24.12 4.47 -4.72
CA GLU A 446 24.38 3.43 -5.71
C GLU A 446 25.11 2.21 -5.12
N THR A 447 26.01 2.44 -4.18
CA THR A 447 26.72 1.37 -3.46
C THR A 447 25.76 0.58 -2.56
N ASP A 448 24.81 1.25 -1.92
CA ASP A 448 23.84 0.58 -1.04
C ASP A 448 22.80 -0.23 -1.83
N VAL A 449 22.32 0.30 -2.97
CA VAL A 449 21.49 -0.46 -3.91
C VAL A 449 22.22 -1.71 -4.40
N LEU A 450 23.50 -1.58 -4.77
CA LEU A 450 24.33 -2.69 -5.23
C LEU A 450 24.51 -3.77 -4.15
N LYS A 451 24.79 -3.37 -2.91
CA LYS A 451 24.88 -4.32 -1.78
C LYS A 451 23.57 -5.07 -1.56
N SER A 452 22.44 -4.38 -1.66
CA SER A 452 21.11 -5.01 -1.55
C SER A 452 20.90 -6.07 -2.64
N LEU A 453 21.29 -5.75 -3.88
CA LEU A 453 21.21 -6.69 -5.01
C LEU A 453 22.14 -7.90 -4.84
N ILE A 454 23.38 -7.68 -4.39
CA ILE A 454 24.31 -8.78 -4.10
C ILE A 454 23.71 -9.71 -3.05
N LEU A 455 23.23 -9.16 -1.93
CA LEU A 455 22.61 -9.95 -0.85
C LEU A 455 21.39 -10.74 -1.35
N LEU A 456 20.59 -10.14 -2.23
CA LEU A 456 19.44 -10.82 -2.84
C LEU A 456 19.88 -12.01 -3.72
N ILE A 457 20.91 -11.82 -4.55
CA ILE A 457 21.41 -12.87 -5.45
C ILE A 457 22.11 -13.98 -4.65
N GLU A 458 22.82 -13.65 -3.58
CA GLU A 458 23.38 -14.63 -2.64
C GLU A 458 22.27 -15.45 -1.98
N ARG A 459 21.23 -14.78 -1.47
CA ARG A 459 20.05 -15.44 -0.89
C ARG A 459 19.37 -16.37 -1.90
N LEU A 460 19.25 -15.94 -3.15
CA LEU A 460 18.73 -16.76 -4.25
C LEU A 460 19.58 -18.02 -4.44
N LYS A 461 20.90 -17.86 -4.54
CA LYS A 461 21.85 -18.97 -4.71
C LYS A 461 21.72 -20.00 -3.59
N ILE A 462 21.70 -19.55 -2.34
CA ILE A 462 21.55 -20.38 -1.15
C ILE A 462 20.22 -21.13 -1.18
N THR A 463 19.12 -20.40 -1.37
CA THR A 463 17.74 -20.94 -1.33
C THR A 463 17.50 -22.02 -2.38
N ILE A 464 18.17 -21.94 -3.53
CA ILE A 464 17.96 -22.87 -4.64
C ILE A 464 18.93 -24.06 -4.60
N PHE A 465 20.19 -23.85 -4.21
CA PHE A 465 21.25 -24.84 -4.41
C PHE A 465 21.85 -25.44 -3.15
N GLU A 466 21.67 -24.82 -1.99
CA GLU A 466 22.11 -25.40 -0.72
C GLU A 466 21.02 -26.31 -0.15
N PRO A 467 21.37 -27.50 0.37
CA PRO A 467 20.43 -28.34 1.07
C PRO A 467 19.97 -27.63 2.35
N SER A 468 18.66 -27.59 2.60
CA SER A 468 18.11 -27.15 3.87
C SER A 468 18.72 -27.98 5.01
N HIS A 469 19.11 -27.35 6.11
CA HIS A 469 19.68 -28.04 7.29
C HIS A 469 18.78 -29.16 7.85
N ASP A 470 17.50 -29.24 7.46
CA ASP A 470 16.57 -30.30 7.84
C ASP A 470 16.73 -31.61 7.01
N GLU A 471 17.62 -31.66 6.01
CA GLU A 471 17.92 -32.86 5.20
C GLU A 471 19.25 -33.56 5.59
N LEU A 472 19.85 -33.23 6.75
CA LEU A 472 21.09 -33.83 7.27
C LEU A 472 20.90 -34.72 8.49
#